data_AF-M5F531-F1
#
_entry.id   AF-M5F531-F1
#
_cell.length_a   1.000
_cell.length_b   1.000
_cell.length_c   1.000
_cell.angle_alpha   90.00
_cell.angle_beta   90.00
_cell.angle_gamma   90.00
#
_symmetry.space_group_name_H-M   'P 1'
#
loop_
_entity.id
_entity.type
_entity.pdbx_description
1 polymer ?
#
loop_
_entity_poly.entity_id
_entity_poly.type
_entity_poly.pdbx_seq_one_letter_code
_entity_poly.pdbx_strand_id
1 'polypeptide(L)'
;MFVDIRRVDDVISFDPEVLSLTIAPGSPEVVVFRNNDRKAGHWIMPVGRSEDQWFPEPLARCTDPDFPPVSSHLILTSDDGPKEYPYTCSKHPHRDPAEGGSIKVNMP
;
A
#
# COMPACT_ATOMS: atom_id res chain seq x y z
N MET A 1 0.43 -8.26 -7.90
CA MET A 1 -0.85 -7.52 -7.82
C MET A 1 -0.59 -6.04 -7.57
N PHE A 2 -1.54 -5.15 -7.86
CA PHE A 2 -1.30 -3.71 -7.81
C PHE A 2 -2.28 -2.97 -6.90
N VAL A 3 -1.80 -1.93 -6.23
CA VAL A 3 -2.59 -0.88 -5.59
C VAL A 3 -2.14 0.47 -6.15
N ASP A 4 -3.05 1.20 -6.77
CA ASP A 4 -2.79 2.54 -7.27
C ASP A 4 -3.12 3.59 -6.22
N ILE A 5 -2.16 4.47 -5.96
CA ILE A 5 -2.36 5.68 -5.18
C ILE A 5 -2.74 6.79 -6.16
N ARG A 6 -3.91 7.38 -5.98
CA ARG A 6 -4.45 8.43 -6.86
C ARG A 6 -4.94 9.61 -6.03
N ARG A 7 -5.19 10.72 -6.73
CA ARG A 7 -5.86 11.90 -6.18
C ARG A 7 -7.18 12.12 -6.93
N VAL A 8 -8.27 12.17 -6.18
CA VAL A 8 -9.63 12.45 -6.67
C VAL A 8 -10.18 13.61 -5.85
N ASP A 9 -10.51 14.73 -6.49
CA ASP A 9 -11.03 15.95 -5.82
C ASP A 9 -10.18 16.38 -4.60
N ASP A 10 -8.86 16.35 -4.78
CA ASP A 10 -7.83 16.62 -3.77
C ASP A 10 -7.77 15.66 -2.57
N VAL A 11 -8.59 14.61 -2.56
CA VAL A 11 -8.53 13.48 -1.63
C VAL A 11 -7.61 12.40 -2.19
N ILE A 12 -6.80 11.78 -1.33
CA ILE A 12 -5.97 10.64 -1.71
C ILE A 12 -6.82 9.37 -1.61
N SER A 13 -6.76 8.54 -2.65
CA SER A 13 -7.51 7.29 -2.72
C SER A 13 -6.61 6.14 -3.15
N PHE A 14 -6.96 4.93 -2.72
CA PHE A 14 -6.31 3.69 -3.10
C PHE A 14 -7.23 2.86 -4.00
N ASP A 15 -6.70 2.33 -5.10
CA ASP A 15 -7.45 1.47 -6.03
C ASP A 15 -6.70 0.15 -6.30
N PRO A 16 -7.23 -1.00 -5.84
CA PRO A 16 -8.43 -1.11 -5.03
C PRO A 16 -8.21 -0.58 -3.61
N GLU A 17 -9.28 -0.11 -2.96
CA GLU A 17 -9.26 0.27 -1.55
C GLU A 17 -8.99 -0.96 -0.66
N VAL A 18 -9.63 -2.09 -0.99
CA VAL A 18 -9.39 -3.39 -0.35
C VAL A 18 -8.86 -4.38 -1.39
N LEU A 19 -7.60 -4.78 -1.23
CA LEU A 19 -6.98 -5.82 -2.04
C LEU A 19 -7.14 -7.18 -1.36
N SER A 20 -7.99 -8.05 -1.90
CA SER A 20 -8.21 -9.41 -1.36
C SER A 20 -7.34 -10.45 -2.04
N LEU A 21 -6.59 -11.22 -1.24
CA LEU A 21 -5.58 -12.18 -1.68
C LEU A 21 -5.83 -13.56 -1.08
N THR A 22 -5.44 -14.60 -1.80
CA THR A 22 -5.35 -15.96 -1.30
C THR A 22 -3.95 -16.48 -1.64
N ILE A 23 -3.15 -16.79 -0.62
CA ILE A 23 -1.74 -17.13 -0.79
C ILE A 23 -1.56 -18.63 -0.58
N ALA A 24 -1.22 -19.36 -1.65
CA ALA A 24 -0.97 -20.79 -1.55
C ALA A 24 0.33 -21.09 -0.78
N PRO A 25 0.43 -22.21 -0.04
CA PRO A 25 1.66 -22.60 0.63
C PRO A 25 2.86 -22.65 -0.33
N GLY A 26 3.95 -22.00 0.06
CA GLY A 26 5.19 -21.95 -0.75
C GLY A 26 5.13 -21.05 -1.99
N SER A 27 4.05 -20.30 -2.21
CA SER A 27 3.89 -19.37 -3.33
C SER A 27 3.71 -17.94 -2.80
N PRO A 28 4.79 -17.18 -2.60
CA PRO A 28 4.69 -15.82 -2.09
C PRO A 28 4.00 -14.89 -3.11
N GLU A 29 3.17 -13.99 -2.61
CA GLU A 29 2.49 -12.99 -3.41
C GLU A 29 3.19 -11.63 -3.29
N VAL A 30 3.32 -10.94 -4.41
CA VAL A 30 3.91 -9.59 -4.47
C VAL A 30 2.82 -8.56 -4.72
N VAL A 31 2.63 -7.66 -3.77
CA VAL A 31 1.75 -6.50 -3.88
C VAL A 31 2.58 -5.28 -4.22
N VAL A 32 2.25 -4.61 -5.31
CA VAL A 32 2.97 -3.47 -5.85
C VAL A 32 2.12 -2.21 -5.70
N PHE A 33 2.57 -1.28 -4.88
CA PHE A 33 1.99 0.06 -4.76
C PHE A 33 2.55 0.95 -5.85
N ARG A 34 1.70 1.65 -6.59
CA ARG A 34 2.10 2.58 -7.66
C ARG A 34 1.59 3.97 -7.34
N ASN A 35 2.49 4.95 -7.28
CA ASN A 35 2.07 6.34 -7.12
C ASN A 35 1.71 6.97 -8.47
N ASN A 36 0.42 7.20 -8.70
CA ASN A 36 -0.10 7.89 -9.87
C ASN A 36 -0.50 9.35 -9.57
N ASP A 37 -0.34 9.85 -8.35
CA ASP A 37 -0.50 11.27 -8.04
C ASP A 37 0.72 12.06 -8.54
N ARG A 38 0.53 12.79 -9.65
CA ARG A 38 1.57 13.65 -10.24
C ARG A 38 1.83 14.93 -9.43
N LYS A 39 0.98 15.28 -8.45
CA LYS A 39 1.17 16.47 -7.60
C LYS A 39 2.08 16.20 -6.39
N ALA A 40 2.20 14.94 -5.94
CA ALA A 40 2.89 14.64 -4.69
C ALA A 40 3.43 13.20 -4.61
N GLY A 41 4.63 13.07 -4.03
CA GLY A 41 5.07 11.80 -3.44
C GLY A 41 4.16 11.37 -2.29
N HIS A 42 3.89 10.07 -2.22
CA HIS A 42 3.08 9.39 -1.20
C HIS A 42 3.85 8.22 -0.64
N TRP A 43 3.57 7.89 0.61
CA TRP A 43 4.36 6.94 1.38
C TRP A 43 3.39 6.08 2.15
N ILE A 44 3.40 4.77 1.94
CA ILE A 44 2.45 3.89 2.60
C ILE A 44 3.01 3.48 3.96
N MET A 45 2.19 3.58 5.00
CA MET A 45 2.52 3.13 6.35
C MET A 45 1.46 2.17 6.87
N PRO A 46 1.84 1.15 7.63
CA PRO A 46 0.86 0.31 8.31
C PRO A 46 0.09 1.11 9.36
N VAL A 47 -1.20 0.84 9.51
CA VAL A 47 -1.97 1.39 10.63
C VAL A 47 -1.74 0.52 11.86
N GLY A 48 -1.31 1.12 12.97
CA GLY A 48 -1.22 0.45 14.28
C GLY A 48 -0.03 -0.52 14.47
N ARG A 49 1.01 -0.46 13.63
CA ARG A 49 2.29 -1.19 13.83
C ARG A 49 3.49 -0.22 13.91
N SER A 50 4.60 -0.66 14.49
CA SER A 50 5.86 0.10 14.41
C SER A 50 6.37 0.12 12.97
N GLU A 51 6.94 1.24 12.56
CA GLU A 51 7.48 1.50 11.20
C GLU A 51 8.47 0.39 10.78
N ASP A 52 9.19 -0.18 11.74
CA ASP A 52 10.18 -1.24 11.59
C ASP A 52 9.62 -2.59 11.11
N GLN A 53 8.30 -2.79 11.11
CA GLN A 53 7.70 -4.05 10.67
C GLN A 53 7.32 -4.08 9.20
N TRP A 54 6.94 -2.95 8.60
CA TRP A 54 6.54 -2.90 7.19
C TRP A 54 7.26 -1.71 6.55
N PHE A 55 8.25 -2.04 5.72
CA PHE A 55 9.04 -1.19 4.83
C PHE A 55 10.30 -0.52 5.44
N PRO A 56 11.52 -0.90 5.00
CA PRO A 56 12.75 -0.25 5.45
C PRO A 56 12.96 1.15 4.85
N GLU A 57 12.17 1.56 3.86
CA GLU A 57 12.40 2.81 3.12
C GLU A 57 11.12 3.54 2.68
N PRO A 58 11.18 4.88 2.52
CA PRO A 58 10.09 5.69 2.01
C PRO A 58 9.60 5.30 0.58
N LEU A 59 8.37 4.77 0.47
CA LEU A 59 7.75 4.08 -0.68
C LEU A 59 7.19 4.88 -1.89
N ALA A 60 7.31 6.21 -2.01
CA ALA A 60 7.22 6.85 -3.34
C ALA A 60 7.55 8.34 -3.28
N ARG A 61 8.72 8.70 -3.83
CA ARG A 61 9.04 10.08 -4.18
C ARG A 61 8.68 10.31 -5.65
N CYS A 62 7.63 11.08 -5.92
CA CYS A 62 7.49 11.75 -7.22
C CYS A 62 7.64 13.25 -6.97
N THR A 63 8.66 13.85 -7.57
CA THR A 63 8.83 15.32 -7.62
C THR A 63 9.00 15.82 -9.04
N ASP A 64 8.67 15.02 -10.06
CA ASP A 64 8.95 15.38 -11.45
C ASP A 64 8.00 14.65 -12.44
N PRO A 65 7.26 15.38 -13.31
CA PRO A 65 6.40 14.80 -14.34
C PRO A 65 7.14 13.98 -15.41
N ASP A 66 8.47 14.14 -15.55
CA ASP A 66 9.29 13.42 -16.53
C ASP A 66 9.80 12.06 -16.00
N PHE A 67 9.51 11.70 -14.75
CA PHE A 67 9.93 10.43 -14.17
C PHE A 67 8.85 9.33 -14.31
N PRO A 68 9.26 8.07 -14.54
CA PRO A 68 8.35 6.93 -14.57
C PRO A 68 7.67 6.73 -13.20
N PRO A 69 6.49 6.10 -13.15
CA PRO A 69 5.81 5.78 -11.90
C PRO A 69 6.75 5.03 -10.96
N VAL A 70 6.92 5.54 -9.74
CA VAL A 70 7.69 4.83 -8.71
C VAL A 70 6.79 3.76 -8.11
N SER A 71 7.32 2.54 -8.04
CA SER A 71 6.64 1.39 -7.46
C SER A 71 7.36 0.86 -6.23
N SER A 72 6.61 0.45 -5.22
CA SER A 72 7.16 -0.27 -4.07
C SER A 72 6.41 -1.55 -3.81
N HIS A 73 7.13 -2.57 -3.32
CA HIS A 73 6.65 -3.94 -3.33
C HIS A 73 6.58 -4.44 -1.88
N LEU A 74 5.51 -5.16 -1.59
CA LEU A 74 5.30 -5.92 -0.36
C LEU A 74 5.22 -7.39 -0.75
N ILE A 75 5.95 -8.23 -0.03
CA ILE A 75 5.94 -9.68 -0.22
C ILE A 75 5.15 -10.27 0.95
N LEU A 76 4.14 -11.07 0.63
CA LEU A 76 3.32 -11.80 1.60
C LEU A 76 3.46 -13.29 1.36
N THR A 77 3.49 -14.07 2.44
CA THR A 77 3.57 -15.54 2.39
C THR A 77 2.36 -16.17 3.06
N SER A 78 2.23 -17.49 2.97
CA SER A 78 1.18 -18.22 3.70
C SER A 78 1.32 -18.10 5.22
N ASP A 79 2.53 -17.81 5.72
CA ASP A 79 2.83 -17.71 7.16
C ASP A 79 2.32 -16.40 7.78
N ASP A 80 2.03 -15.41 6.94
CA ASP A 80 1.37 -14.17 7.34
C ASP A 80 -0.08 -14.43 7.84
N GLY A 81 -0.66 -15.56 7.44
CA GLY A 81 -1.96 -16.04 7.91
C GLY A 81 -3.16 -15.23 7.39
N PRO A 82 -4.40 -15.70 7.66
CA PRO A 82 -5.60 -14.96 7.29
C PRO A 82 -5.72 -13.70 8.16
N LYS A 83 -5.45 -12.54 7.57
CA LYS A 83 -5.39 -11.28 8.28
C LYS A 83 -5.66 -10.11 7.35
N GLU A 84 -6.19 -9.04 7.93
CA GLU A 84 -6.28 -7.74 7.29
C GLU A 84 -5.11 -6.85 7.71
N TYR A 85 -4.48 -6.24 6.71
CA TYR A 85 -3.34 -5.33 6.84
C TYR A 85 -3.80 -3.93 6.41
N PRO A 86 -4.32 -3.12 7.35
CA PRO A 86 -4.68 -1.74 7.06
C PRO A 86 -3.43 -0.89 6.84
N TYR A 87 -3.50 0.03 5.88
CA TYR A 87 -2.42 0.95 5.53
C TYR A 87 -2.96 2.34 5.19
N THR A 88 -2.13 3.37 5.36
CA THR A 88 -2.46 4.77 5.07
C THR A 88 -1.27 5.51 4.41
N CYS A 89 -1.50 6.73 3.92
CA CYS A 89 -0.42 7.60 3.42
C CYS A 89 0.25 8.39 4.55
N SER A 90 1.58 8.41 4.63
CA SER A 90 2.38 9.07 5.68
C SER A 90 2.31 10.59 5.68
N LYS A 91 1.86 11.21 4.59
CA LYS A 91 1.53 12.64 4.62
C LYS A 91 0.26 12.92 5.41
N HIS A 92 -0.52 11.89 5.72
CA HIS A 92 -1.76 11.96 6.46
C HIS A 92 -1.83 10.85 7.55
N PRO A 93 -0.83 10.70 8.44
CA PRO A 93 -0.75 9.58 9.38
C PRO A 93 -1.88 9.51 10.39
N HIS A 94 -2.51 10.66 10.66
CA HIS A 94 -3.51 10.85 11.72
C HIS A 94 -4.92 11.05 11.17
N ARG A 95 -5.12 10.84 9.86
CA ARG A 95 -6.47 10.82 9.29
C ARG A 95 -7.13 9.48 9.60
N ASP A 96 -8.46 9.49 9.61
CA ASP A 96 -9.31 8.34 9.90
C ASP A 96 -8.78 7.11 9.15
N PRO A 97 -8.60 5.94 9.80
CA PRO A 97 -8.28 4.68 9.12
C PRO A 97 -9.21 4.37 7.92
N ALA A 98 -10.42 4.92 7.90
CA ALA A 98 -11.34 4.87 6.77
C ALA A 98 -10.89 5.65 5.52
N GLU A 99 -9.86 6.51 5.61
CA GLU A 99 -9.21 7.16 4.46
C GLU A 99 -8.02 6.33 3.94
N GLY A 100 -7.72 5.19 4.57
CA GLY A 100 -6.70 4.23 4.18
C GLY A 100 -7.19 3.19 3.17
N GLY A 101 -6.36 2.19 2.92
CA GLY A 101 -6.76 0.96 2.25
C GLY A 101 -6.39 -0.25 3.11
N SER A 102 -6.76 -1.44 2.66
CA SER A 102 -6.34 -2.67 3.32
C SER A 102 -5.97 -3.78 2.35
N ILE A 103 -5.07 -4.66 2.79
CA ILE A 103 -4.81 -5.94 2.13
C ILE A 103 -5.44 -7.01 3.00
N LYS A 104 -6.34 -7.80 2.43
CA LYS A 104 -6.99 -8.92 3.11
C LYS A 104 -6.43 -10.23 2.59
N VAL A 105 -5.64 -10.90 3.42
CA VAL A 105 -5.17 -12.27 3.15
C VAL A 105 -6.22 -13.24 3.65
N ASN A 106 -6.72 -14.10 2.77
CA ASN A 106 -7.70 -15.14 3.06
C ASN A 106 -6.99 -16.50 3.17
N MET A 107 -7.68 -17.46 3.77
CA MET A 107 -7.23 -18.85 3.72
C MET A 107 -7.37 -19.40 2.28
N PRO A 108 -6.46 -20.30 1.86
CA PRO A 108 -6.59 -21.08 0.63
C PRO A 108 -7.91 -21.84 0.51
#